data_AF-A0A2E2IUZ5-F1
#
_entry.id   AF-A0A2E2IUZ5-F1
#
_cell.length_a   1.000
_cell.length_b   1.000
_cell.length_c   1.000
_cell.angle_alpha   90.00
_cell.angle_beta   90.00
_cell.angle_gamma   90.00
#
_symmetry.space_group_name_H-M   'P 1'
#
loop_
_entity.id
_entity.type
_entity.pdbx_description
1 polymer ?
#
loop_
_entity_poly.entity_id
_entity_poly.type
_entity_poly.pdbx_seq_one_letter_code
_entity_poly.pdbx_strand_id
1 'polypeptide(L)'
;MRKLLVALLLLVVIGGAVLFTGLGRPVVKWRVEHSLVEAGMSDARADCMAGRMVDRLSVIQLWNLRQAMQPREGEPEEAGSFGEVVKRLRRTDDFETVSVVGASAALCAAGIG
;
A
#
# COMPACT_ATOMS: atom_id res chain seq x y z
N MET A 1 14.01 -3.01 -33.48
CA MET A 1 13.72 -4.25 -32.74
C MET A 1 14.80 -4.56 -31.69
N ARG A 2 16.03 -4.98 -32.05
CA ARG A 2 17.10 -5.31 -31.06
C ARG A 2 17.45 -4.18 -30.08
N LYS A 3 17.60 -2.94 -30.55
CA LYS A 3 17.89 -1.78 -29.67
C LYS A 3 16.75 -1.47 -28.69
N LEU A 4 15.50 -1.70 -29.11
CA LEU A 4 14.32 -1.56 -28.26
C LEU A 4 14.25 -2.67 -27.21
N LEU A 5 14.57 -3.91 -27.59
CA LEU A 5 14.65 -5.03 -26.64
C LEU A 5 15.75 -4.83 -25.60
N VAL A 6 16.92 -4.33 -26.01
CA VAL A 6 18.01 -4.00 -25.08
C VAL A 6 17.63 -2.85 -24.15
N ALA A 7 16.99 -1.80 -24.67
CA ALA A 7 16.49 -0.70 -23.85
C ALA A 7 15.41 -1.16 -22.86
N LEU A 8 14.50 -2.04 -23.28
CA LEU A 8 13.46 -2.61 -22.42
C LEU A 8 14.08 -3.48 -21.31
N LEU A 9 15.07 -4.32 -21.66
CA LEU A 9 15.79 -5.13 -20.68
C LEU A 9 16.54 -4.27 -19.66
N LEU A 10 17.21 -3.20 -20.11
CA LEU A 10 17.87 -2.27 -19.20
C LEU A 10 16.87 -1.58 -18.26
N LEU A 11 15.70 -1.17 -18.76
CA LEU A 11 14.65 -0.58 -17.93
C LEU A 11 14.11 -1.56 -16.89
N VAL A 12 13.90 -2.82 -17.25
CA VAL A 12 13.46 -3.87 -16.31
C VAL A 12 14.53 -4.13 -15.24
N VAL A 13 15.81 -4.18 -15.62
CA VAL A 13 16.93 -4.37 -14.67
C VAL A 13 17.06 -3.19 -13.71
N ILE A 14 16.97 -1.95 -14.23
CA ILE A 14 17.01 -0.74 -13.40
C ILE A 14 15.80 -0.69 -12.46
N GLY A 15 14.60 -0.96 -12.98
CA GLY A 15 13.38 -1.01 -12.17
C GLY A 15 13.47 -2.07 -11.06
N GLY A 16 13.95 -3.26 -11.40
CA GLY A 16 14.21 -4.33 -10.43
C GLY A 16 15.23 -3.92 -9.36
N ALA A 17 16.34 -3.29 -9.73
CA ALA A 17 17.36 -2.83 -8.80
C ALA A 17 16.85 -1.74 -7.84
N VAL A 18 16.03 -0.80 -8.31
CA VAL A 18 15.44 0.26 -7.45
C VAL A 18 14.47 -0.34 -6.43
N LEU A 19 13.68 -1.34 -6.83
CA LEU A 19 12.78 -2.07 -5.93
C LEU A 19 13.56 -2.90 -4.90
N PHE A 20 14.66 -3.53 -5.31
CA PHE A 20 15.45 -4.41 -4.46
C PHE A 20 16.34 -3.64 -3.46
N THR A 21 16.85 -2.47 -3.85
CA THR A 21 17.73 -1.63 -3.00
C THR A 21 16.95 -0.79 -1.98
N GLY A 22 15.62 -0.74 -2.06
CA GLY A 22 14.79 0.03 -1.13
C GLY A 22 14.83 1.54 -1.35
N LEU A 23 15.55 2.04 -2.37
CA LEU A 23 15.61 3.47 -2.72
C LEU A 23 14.23 4.05 -3.06
N GLY A 24 13.28 3.22 -3.49
CA GLY A 24 11.89 3.63 -3.74
C GLY A 24 11.02 3.75 -2.49
N ARG A 25 11.45 3.26 -1.32
CA ARG A 25 10.63 3.20 -0.09
C ARG A 25 10.07 4.57 0.35
N PRO A 26 10.84 5.68 0.34
CA PRO A 26 10.31 6.99 0.75
C PRO A 26 9.18 7.47 -0.16
N VAL A 27 9.30 7.24 -1.47
CA VAL A 27 8.28 7.61 -2.46
C VAL A 27 7.02 6.78 -2.29
N VAL A 28 7.18 5.47 -2.06
CA VAL A 28 6.06 4.56 -1.80
C VAL A 28 5.35 4.94 -0.50
N LYS A 29 6.10 5.23 0.58
CA LYS A 29 5.55 5.69 1.86
C LYS A 29 4.72 6.95 1.67
N TRP A 30 5.29 7.97 1.03
CA TRP A 30 4.59 9.22 0.78
C TRP A 30 3.29 9.01 0.00
N ARG A 31 3.29 8.12 -1.01
CA ARG A 31 2.08 7.81 -1.78
C ARG A 31 1.02 7.09 -0.95
N VAL A 32 1.43 6.16 -0.08
CA VAL A 32 0.51 5.42 0.82
C VAL A 32 -0.08 6.38 1.85
N GLU A 33 0.76 7.19 2.49
CA GLU A 33 0.36 8.22 3.46
C GLU A 33 -0.68 9.17 2.85
N HIS A 34 -0.40 9.71 1.66
CA HIS A 34 -1.33 10.60 0.97
C HIS A 34 -2.69 9.94 0.72
N SER A 35 -2.71 8.68 0.27
CA SER A 35 -3.97 7.96 0.06
C SER A 35 -4.75 7.67 1.36
N LEU A 36 -4.06 7.50 2.49
CA LEU A 36 -4.72 7.34 3.79
C LEU A 36 -5.35 8.66 4.25
N VAL A 37 -4.67 9.79 4.01
CA VAL A 37 -5.20 11.13 4.30
C VAL A 37 -6.40 11.45 3.40
N GLU A 38 -6.32 11.15 2.11
CA GLU A 38 -7.44 11.26 1.15
C GLU A 38 -8.65 10.43 1.61
N ALA A 39 -8.43 9.30 2.27
CA ALA A 39 -9.46 8.46 2.87
C ALA A 39 -9.98 8.96 4.24
N GLY A 40 -9.58 10.16 4.68
CA GLY A 40 -10.07 10.79 5.92
C GLY A 40 -9.25 10.48 7.18
N MET A 41 -8.08 9.85 7.06
CA MET A 41 -7.19 9.63 8.20
C MET A 41 -6.43 10.92 8.57
N SER A 42 -6.19 11.17 9.85
CA SER A 42 -5.33 12.28 10.28
C SER A 42 -3.88 12.05 9.87
N ASP A 43 -3.14 13.11 9.53
CA ASP A 43 -1.75 13.02 9.07
C ASP A 43 -0.87 12.16 9.99
N ALA A 44 -0.95 12.37 11.31
CA ALA A 44 -0.16 11.61 12.28
C ALA A 44 -0.47 10.10 12.27
N ARG A 45 -1.73 9.70 12.05
CA ARG A 45 -2.09 8.28 11.95
C ARG A 45 -1.72 7.71 10.58
N ALA A 46 -1.86 8.51 9.52
CA ALA A 46 -1.49 8.12 8.17
C ALA A 46 0.02 7.88 8.05
N ASP A 47 0.84 8.74 8.65
CA ASP A 47 2.31 8.61 8.68
C ASP A 47 2.75 7.33 9.39
N CYS A 48 2.23 7.10 10.61
CA CYS A 48 2.47 5.88 11.38
C CYS A 48 2.09 4.62 10.59
N MET A 49 0.89 4.61 10.02
CA MET A 49 0.38 3.49 9.23
C MET A 49 1.24 3.24 7.98
N ALA A 50 1.56 4.29 7.23
CA ALA A 50 2.34 4.21 6.01
C ALA A 50 3.77 3.72 6.26
N GLY A 51 4.41 4.19 7.35
CA GLY A 51 5.72 3.71 7.77
C GLY A 51 5.72 2.21 8.01
N ARG A 52 4.83 1.72 8.87
CA ARG A 52 4.75 0.29 9.20
C ARG A 52 4.39 -0.58 8.01
N MET A 53 3.53 -0.10 7.11
CA MET A 53 3.16 -0.81 5.89
C MET A 53 4.34 -0.94 4.93
N VAL A 54 5.10 0.12 4.67
CA VAL A 54 6.26 0.06 3.76
C VAL A 54 7.44 -0.71 4.35
N ASP A 55 7.54 -0.77 5.68
CA ASP A 55 8.57 -1.54 6.36
C ASP A 55 8.32 -3.05 6.35
N ARG A 56 7.05 -3.46 6.31
CA ARG A 56 6.64 -4.87 6.44
C ARG A 56 6.13 -5.48 5.15
N LEU A 57 5.47 -4.70 4.29
CA LEU A 57 4.88 -5.18 3.04
C LEU A 57 5.80 -4.94 1.85
N SER A 58 5.83 -5.89 0.94
CA SER A 58 6.43 -5.69 -0.37
C SER A 58 5.64 -4.67 -1.20
N VAL A 59 6.29 -4.09 -2.20
CA VAL A 59 5.64 -3.14 -3.13
C VAL A 59 4.45 -3.80 -3.86
N ILE A 60 4.54 -5.10 -4.14
CA ILE A 60 3.47 -5.88 -4.78
C ILE A 60 2.27 -6.00 -3.82
N GLN A 61 2.51 -6.30 -2.55
CA GLN A 61 1.45 -6.39 -1.53
C GLN A 61 0.75 -5.03 -1.33
N LEU A 62 1.50 -3.93 -1.28
CA LEU A 62 0.94 -2.57 -1.24
C LEU A 62 0.10 -2.25 -2.47
N TRP A 63 0.53 -2.70 -3.65
CA TRP A 63 -0.21 -2.52 -4.89
C TRP A 63 -1.51 -3.33 -4.91
N ASN A 64 -1.48 -4.58 -4.43
CA ASN A 64 -2.67 -5.42 -4.28
C ASN A 64 -3.64 -4.86 -3.23
N LEU A 65 -3.13 -4.39 -2.09
CA LEU A 65 -3.91 -3.71 -1.06
C LEU A 65 -4.64 -2.49 -1.63
N ARG A 66 -3.92 -1.61 -2.35
CA ARG A 66 -4.52 -0.43 -2.99
C ARG A 66 -5.65 -0.83 -3.94
N GLN A 67 -5.48 -1.86 -4.74
CA GLN A 67 -6.53 -2.33 -5.65
C GLN A 67 -7.71 -2.96 -4.91
N ALA A 68 -7.46 -3.72 -3.86
CA ALA A 68 -8.51 -4.30 -3.03
C ALA A 68 -9.39 -3.23 -2.36
N MET A 69 -8.78 -2.09 -1.99
CA MET A 69 -9.45 -0.97 -1.34
C MET A 69 -10.24 -0.05 -2.29
N GLN A 70 -10.01 -0.14 -3.60
CA GLN A 70 -10.78 0.63 -4.57
C GLN A 70 -12.26 0.19 -4.58
N PRO A 71 -13.20 1.14 -4.75
CA PRO A 71 -14.61 0.83 -4.89
C PRO A 71 -14.83 0.00 -6.15
N ARG A 72 -15.73 -0.99 -6.07
CA ARG A 72 -16.24 -1.74 -7.23
C ARG A 72 -17.62 -1.24 -7.62
N GLU A 73 -18.09 -1.66 -8.78
CA GLU A 73 -19.45 -1.33 -9.25
C GLU A 73 -20.50 -1.67 -8.17
N GLY A 74 -21.31 -0.67 -7.81
CA GLY A 74 -22.33 -0.80 -6.76
C GLY A 74 -21.83 -0.55 -5.33
N GLU A 75 -20.55 -0.22 -5.14
CA GLU A 75 -19.99 0.17 -3.83
C GLU A 75 -19.83 1.69 -3.73
N PRO A 76 -19.99 2.28 -2.53
CA PRO A 76 -19.73 3.70 -2.32
C PRO A 76 -18.25 4.03 -2.62
N GLU A 77 -17.96 5.23 -3.12
CA GLU A 77 -16.57 5.70 -3.34
C GLU A 77 -15.70 5.45 -2.09
N GLU A 78 -16.19 5.93 -0.95
CA GLU A 78 -15.54 5.78 0.34
C GLU A 78 -16.07 4.58 1.13
N ALA A 79 -15.17 3.90 1.84
CA ALA A 79 -15.54 2.83 2.75
C ALA A 79 -16.11 3.40 4.06
N GLY A 80 -17.37 3.84 4.02
CA GLY A 80 -17.99 4.59 5.13
C GLY A 80 -18.25 3.78 6.41
N SER A 81 -18.23 2.45 6.36
CA SER A 81 -18.39 1.60 7.56
C SER A 81 -17.16 0.73 7.79
N PHE A 82 -16.90 0.38 9.06
CA PHE A 82 -15.84 -0.57 9.42
C PHE A 82 -16.02 -1.92 8.70
N GLY A 83 -17.26 -2.36 8.54
CA GLY A 83 -17.58 -3.58 7.77
C GLY A 83 -17.16 -3.48 6.30
N GLU A 84 -17.36 -2.32 5.67
CA GLU A 84 -16.95 -2.03 4.29
C GLU A 84 -15.42 -2.06 4.14
N VAL A 85 -14.71 -1.46 5.09
CA VAL A 85 -13.23 -1.46 5.15
C VAL A 85 -12.71 -2.89 5.29
N VAL A 86 -13.26 -3.67 6.21
CA VAL A 86 -12.86 -5.08 6.41
C VAL A 86 -13.22 -5.93 5.18
N LYS A 87 -14.39 -5.71 4.57
CA LYS A 87 -14.81 -6.38 3.34
C LYS A 87 -13.84 -6.09 2.19
N ARG A 88 -13.39 -4.84 2.04
CA ARG A 88 -12.39 -4.44 1.04
C ARG A 88 -11.01 -5.03 1.31
N LEU A 89 -10.53 -4.91 2.55
CA LEU A 89 -9.24 -5.44 2.98
C LEU A 89 -9.12 -6.96 2.79
N ARG A 90 -10.20 -7.71 3.05
CA ARG A 90 -10.22 -9.17 2.84
C ARG A 90 -10.09 -9.59 1.38
N ARG A 91 -10.37 -8.71 0.41
CA ARG A 91 -10.21 -9.02 -1.03
C ARG A 91 -8.76 -9.15 -1.46
N THR A 92 -7.81 -8.72 -0.64
CA THR A 92 -6.40 -8.88 -0.95
C THR A 92 -6.00 -10.37 -0.97
N ASP A 93 -6.79 -11.26 -0.34
CA ASP A 93 -6.53 -12.71 -0.23
C ASP A 93 -5.10 -13.03 0.28
N ASP A 94 -4.52 -12.12 1.04
CA ASP A 94 -3.18 -12.19 1.60
C ASP A 94 -3.25 -11.98 3.11
N PHE A 95 -3.05 -13.08 3.85
CA PHE A 95 -3.06 -13.09 5.31
C PHE A 95 -1.99 -12.18 5.93
N GLU A 96 -0.81 -12.08 5.30
CA GLU A 96 0.25 -11.19 5.78
C GLU A 96 -0.21 -9.75 5.67
N THR A 97 -0.72 -9.35 4.50
CA THR A 97 -1.22 -7.99 4.29
C THR A 97 -2.33 -7.62 5.28
N VAL A 98 -3.34 -8.48 5.44
CA VAL A 98 -4.44 -8.23 6.39
C VAL A 98 -3.92 -8.13 7.83
N SER A 99 -3.00 -9.01 8.22
CA SER A 99 -2.42 -9.03 9.58
C SER A 99 -1.59 -7.78 9.85
N VAL A 100 -0.75 -7.35 8.92
CA VAL A 100 0.11 -6.17 9.05
C VAL A 100 -0.73 -4.91 9.08
N VAL A 101 -1.73 -4.77 8.20
CA VAL A 101 -2.62 -3.60 8.18
C VAL A 101 -3.41 -3.53 9.49
N GLY A 102 -3.99 -4.65 9.94
CA GLY A 102 -4.74 -4.71 11.19
C GLY A 102 -3.88 -4.42 12.43
N ALA A 103 -2.70 -5.03 12.52
CA ALA A 103 -1.77 -4.79 13.61
C ALA A 103 -1.25 -3.35 13.62
N SER A 104 -0.92 -2.79 12.45
CA SER A 104 -0.50 -1.39 12.33
C SER A 104 -1.62 -0.44 12.76
N ALA A 105 -2.87 -0.72 12.36
CA ALA A 105 -4.01 0.08 12.77
C ALA A 105 -4.20 0.07 14.29
N ALA A 106 -4.07 -1.10 14.93
CA ALA A 106 -4.16 -1.21 16.39
C ALA A 106 -3.03 -0.45 17.10
N LEU A 107 -1.78 -0.62 16.65
CA LEU A 107 -0.61 0.02 17.25
C LEU A 107 -0.62 1.54 17.05
N CYS A 108 -0.92 2.02 15.85
CA CYS A 108 -1.01 3.45 15.53
C CYS A 108 -2.20 4.11 16.23
N ALA A 109 -3.32 3.42 16.40
CA ALA A 109 -4.45 3.93 17.19
C ALA A 109 -4.10 4.04 18.68
N ALA A 110 -3.28 3.13 19.20
CA ALA A 110 -2.80 3.14 20.58
C ALA A 110 -1.60 4.09 20.81
N GLY A 111 -1.05 4.70 19.74
CA GLY A 111 0.10 5.61 19.83
C GLY A 111 1.44 4.93 20.09
N ILE A 112 1.56 3.63 19.79
CA ILE A 112 2.75 2.79 20.01
C ILE A 112 3.46 2.44 18.67
N GLY A 113 3.06 3.13 17.60
CA GLY A 113 3.38 2.76 16.23
C GLY A 113 4.53 3.55 15.63
#